data_AF-A0A4U2MXI3-F1
#
_entry.id   AF-A0A4U2MXI3-F1
#
_cell.length_a   1.000
_cell.length_b   1.000
_cell.length_c   1.000
_cell.angle_alpha   90.00
_cell.angle_beta   90.00
_cell.angle_gamma   90.00
#
_symmetry.space_group_name_H-M   'P 1'
#
loop_
_entity.id
_entity.type
_entity.pdbx_description
1 polymer ?
#
loop_
_entity_poly.entity_id
_entity_poly.type
_entity_poly.pdbx_seq_one_letter_code
_entity_poly.pdbx_strand_id
1 'polypeptide(L)'
;MRSQRVFTTIDTHTGGNPTRTLISGLPKLIGETMAEKMLHMKKEYDWIRKLLMNEPRGHDVMSGALLTDPCHPEADIGVIYIETG
;
A
#
# COMPACT_ATOMS: atom_id res chain seq x y z
N MET A 1 18.68 -13.56 -7.88
CA MET A 1 17.68 -13.89 -6.84
C MET A 1 16.41 -14.35 -7.54
N ARG A 2 15.82 -15.52 -7.19
CA ARG A 2 14.56 -15.99 -7.80
C ARG A 2 13.43 -15.74 -6.81
N SER A 3 12.66 -14.67 -7.03
CA SER A 3 11.51 -14.28 -6.20
C SER A 3 10.21 -14.50 -6.97
N GLN A 4 9.15 -14.93 -6.27
CA GLN A 4 7.80 -15.03 -6.86
C GLN A 4 7.03 -13.70 -6.79
N ARG A 5 7.37 -12.83 -5.83
CA ARG A 5 6.73 -11.53 -5.61
C ARG A 5 7.81 -10.52 -5.22
N VAL A 6 7.80 -9.36 -5.84
CA VAL A 6 8.75 -8.26 -5.59
C VAL A 6 7.96 -6.98 -5.38
N PHE A 7 8.23 -6.31 -4.28
CA PHE A 7 7.65 -5.02 -3.92
C PHE A 7 8.80 -4.04 -3.75
N THR A 8 8.70 -2.86 -4.35
CA THR A 8 9.69 -1.80 -4.17
C THR A 8 9.07 -0.73 -3.30
N THR A 9 9.73 -0.38 -2.19
CA THR A 9 9.23 0.60 -1.23
C THR A 9 10.25 1.69 -0.95
N ILE A 10 9.75 2.85 -0.55
CA ILE A 10 10.52 3.93 0.07
C ILE A 10 10.01 4.06 1.50
N ASP A 11 10.87 3.75 2.47
CA ASP A 11 10.54 3.86 3.89
C ASP A 11 11.01 5.24 4.39
N THR A 12 10.10 5.98 5.00
CA THR A 12 10.34 7.31 5.59
C THR A 12 9.83 7.34 7.03
N HIS A 13 10.04 8.46 7.72
CA HIS A 13 9.33 8.74 8.95
C HIS A 13 8.86 10.19 8.99
N THR A 14 7.74 10.43 9.67
CA THR A 14 7.25 11.78 10.00
C THR A 14 7.17 11.89 11.51
N GLY A 15 8.06 12.68 12.12
CA GLY A 15 8.11 12.80 13.59
C GLY A 15 8.40 11.49 14.33
N GLY A 16 9.13 10.56 13.70
CA GLY A 16 9.42 9.23 14.25
C GLY A 16 8.37 8.16 13.92
N ASN A 17 7.20 8.53 13.40
CA ASN A 17 6.21 7.56 12.92
C ASN A 17 6.61 7.05 11.52
N PRO A 18 6.85 5.75 11.32
CA PRO A 18 7.34 5.23 10.05
C PRO A 18 6.23 5.15 8.99
N THR A 19 6.60 5.33 7.73
CA THR A 19 5.70 5.15 6.59
C THR A 19 6.43 4.42 5.48
N ARG A 20 5.88 3.26 5.07
CA ARG A 20 6.35 2.48 3.93
C ARG A 20 5.53 2.82 2.69
N THR A 21 6.12 3.60 1.80
CA THR A 21 5.49 3.97 0.53
C THR A 21 5.77 2.91 -0.52
N LEU A 22 4.74 2.19 -0.99
CA LEU A 22 4.87 1.20 -2.06
C LEU A 22 4.82 1.87 -3.42
N ILE A 23 5.93 1.79 -4.16
CA ILE A 23 6.07 2.42 -5.49
C ILE A 23 5.97 1.42 -6.65
N SER A 24 6.10 0.11 -6.39
CA SER A 24 5.93 -0.95 -7.40
C SER A 24 5.58 -2.29 -6.78
N GLY A 25 4.82 -3.11 -7.51
CA GLY A 25 4.41 -4.48 -7.12
C GLY A 25 2.95 -4.61 -6.70
N LEU A 26 2.19 -3.51 -6.66
CA LEU A 26 0.75 -3.55 -6.39
C LEU A 26 0.00 -4.09 -7.63
N PRO A 27 -0.95 -5.03 -7.47
CA PRO A 27 -1.85 -5.40 -8.56
C PRO A 27 -2.76 -4.24 -8.93
N LYS A 28 -3.29 -4.24 -10.16
CA LYS A 28 -4.27 -3.25 -10.59
C LYS A 28 -5.53 -3.35 -9.72
N LEU A 29 -5.89 -2.23 -9.09
CA LEU A 29 -7.12 -2.11 -8.31
C LEU A 29 -8.27 -1.62 -9.20
N ILE A 30 -9.45 -2.19 -9.00
CA ILE A 30 -10.67 -1.90 -9.75
C ILE A 30 -11.57 -1.01 -8.89
N GLY A 31 -12.10 0.06 -9.49
CA GLY A 31 -12.98 1.03 -8.85
C GLY A 31 -12.87 2.40 -9.54
N GLU A 32 -14.01 3.06 -9.70
CA GLU A 32 -14.11 4.44 -10.22
C GLU A 32 -13.71 5.45 -9.13
N THR A 33 -13.88 5.08 -7.86
CA THR A 33 -13.49 5.91 -6.70
C THR A 33 -12.36 5.27 -5.89
N MET A 34 -11.64 6.10 -5.12
CA MET A 34 -10.61 5.61 -4.18
C MET A 34 -11.20 4.66 -3.12
N ALA A 35 -12.45 4.88 -2.71
CA ALA A 35 -13.16 4.01 -1.77
C ALA A 35 -13.42 2.62 -2.37
N GLU A 36 -13.83 2.54 -3.63
CA GLU A 36 -14.02 1.26 -4.33
C GLU A 36 -12.69 0.52 -4.52
N LYS A 37 -11.63 1.23 -4.93
CA LYS A 37 -10.27 0.65 -5.02
C LYS A 37 -9.80 0.10 -3.66
N MET A 38 -10.05 0.83 -2.57
CA MET A 38 -9.75 0.39 -1.21
C MET A 38 -10.56 -0.86 -0.82
N LEU A 39 -11.86 -0.91 -1.13
CA LEU A 39 -12.69 -2.08 -0.86
C LEU A 39 -12.23 -3.32 -1.66
N HIS A 40 -11.86 -3.14 -2.92
CA HIS A 40 -11.29 -4.20 -3.75
C HIS A 40 -9.96 -4.70 -3.19
N MET A 41 -9.06 -3.79 -2.79
CA MET A 41 -7.81 -4.13 -2.11
C MET A 41 -8.06 -4.95 -0.84
N LYS A 42 -8.99 -4.51 0.02
CA LYS A 42 -9.34 -5.19 1.26
C LYS A 42 -9.94 -6.58 1.02
N LYS A 43 -10.75 -6.73 -0.03
CA LYS A 43 -11.43 -8.00 -0.33
C LYS A 43 -10.49 -9.04 -0.94
N GLU A 44 -9.68 -8.65 -1.92
CA GLU A 44 -8.91 -9.60 -2.75
C GLU A 44 -7.42 -9.67 -2.37
N TYR A 45 -6.88 -8.61 -1.75
CA TYR A 45 -5.44 -8.41 -1.63
C TYR A 45 -4.98 -8.01 -0.21
N ASP A 46 -5.80 -8.20 0.83
CA ASP A 46 -5.42 -7.94 2.23
C ASP A 46 -4.13 -8.69 2.64
N TRP A 47 -3.80 -9.79 1.98
CA TRP A 47 -2.53 -10.50 2.17
C TRP A 47 -1.30 -9.63 1.87
N ILE A 48 -1.40 -8.64 0.95
CA ILE A 48 -0.30 -7.70 0.66
C ILE A 48 -0.06 -6.79 1.85
N ARG A 49 -1.14 -6.24 2.44
CA ARG A 49 -1.03 -5.44 3.68
C ARG A 49 -0.38 -6.26 4.78
N LYS A 50 -0.89 -7.47 5.05
CA LYS A 50 -0.29 -8.37 6.05
C LYS A 50 1.18 -8.64 5.79
N LEU A 51 1.55 -8.88 4.53
CA LEU A 51 2.95 -9.14 4.15
C LEU A 51 3.86 -7.91 4.34
N LEU A 52 3.36 -6.69 4.10
CA LEU A 52 4.16 -5.47 4.18
C LEU A 52 4.20 -4.85 5.58
N MET A 53 3.14 -5.00 6.38
CA MET A 53 2.97 -4.32 7.68
C MET A 53 3.36 -5.20 8.87
N ASN A 54 3.15 -6.51 8.80
CA ASN A 54 3.42 -7.40 9.94
C ASN A 54 4.86 -7.92 9.91
N GLU A 55 5.29 -8.46 11.05
CA GLU A 55 6.54 -9.22 11.13
C GLU A 55 6.56 -10.37 10.09
N PRO A 56 7.72 -10.68 9.49
CA PRO A 56 9.05 -10.14 9.80
C PRO A 56 9.44 -8.89 8.99
N ARG A 57 8.52 -8.30 8.21
CA ARG A 57 8.86 -7.19 7.28
C ARG A 57 8.47 -5.82 7.83
N GLY A 58 7.45 -5.75 8.67
CA GLY A 58 7.08 -4.58 9.44
C GLY A 58 7.08 -4.89 10.94
N HIS A 59 6.29 -4.14 11.70
CA HIS A 59 6.17 -4.18 13.15
C HIS A 59 4.92 -3.38 13.57
N ASP A 60 4.54 -3.43 14.84
CA ASP A 60 3.26 -2.92 15.40
C ASP A 60 2.93 -1.42 15.20
N VAL A 61 3.84 -0.63 14.65
CA VAL A 61 3.63 0.80 14.35
C VAL A 61 3.89 1.13 12.89
N MET A 62 3.94 0.13 12.01
CA MET A 62 4.15 0.31 10.58
C MET A 62 2.88 0.85 9.91
N SER A 63 2.99 2.02 9.31
CA SER A 63 1.99 2.57 8.38
C SER A 63 2.50 2.42 6.94
N GLY A 64 1.58 2.25 5.99
CA GLY A 64 1.90 2.09 4.58
C GLY A 64 1.06 3.00 3.68
N ALA A 65 1.68 3.47 2.61
CA ALA A 65 1.03 4.24 1.55
C ALA A 65 1.15 3.49 0.22
N LEU A 66 0.03 3.01 -0.32
CA LEU A 66 -0.02 2.33 -1.61
C LEU A 66 -0.34 3.36 -2.70
N LEU A 67 0.64 3.64 -3.56
CA LEU A 67 0.43 4.54 -4.69
C LEU A 67 -0.44 3.86 -5.76
N THR A 68 -1.43 4.58 -6.27
CA THR A 68 -2.33 4.15 -7.33
C THR A 68 -2.53 5.25 -8.36
N ASP A 69 -3.09 4.92 -9.51
CA ASP A 69 -3.63 5.93 -10.41
C ASP A 69 -4.71 6.77 -9.67
N PRO A 70 -4.76 8.08 -9.89
CA PRO A 70 -5.78 8.95 -9.32
C PRO A 70 -7.17 8.60 -9.88
N CYS A 71 -8.22 8.92 -9.12
CA CYS A 71 -9.61 8.86 -9.60
C CYS A 71 -10.14 10.23 -10.04
N HIS A 72 -9.55 11.32 -9.54
CA HIS A 72 -9.92 12.68 -9.90
C HIS A 72 -8.99 13.20 -11.01
N PRO A 73 -9.49 13.84 -12.07
CA PRO A 73 -8.67 14.27 -13.20
C PRO A 73 -7.61 15.33 -12.84
N GLU A 74 -7.81 16.09 -11.76
CA GLU A 74 -6.86 17.10 -11.28
C GLU A 74 -5.86 16.56 -10.23
N ALA A 75 -6.01 15.31 -9.78
CA ALA A 75 -5.10 14.74 -8.78
C ALA A 75 -3.90 14.12 -9.47
N ASP A 76 -2.69 14.35 -8.94
CA ASP A 76 -1.47 13.76 -9.48
C ASP A 76 -1.40 12.24 -9.21
N ILE A 77 -1.86 11.82 -8.03
CA ILE A 77 -1.77 10.43 -7.56
C ILE A 77 -2.99 10.04 -6.72
N GLY A 78 -3.30 8.74 -6.69
CA GLY A 78 -4.16 8.14 -5.68
C GLY A 78 -3.31 7.48 -4.59
N VAL A 79 -3.82 7.48 -3.36
CA VAL A 79 -3.17 6.81 -2.22
C VAL A 79 -4.20 6.01 -1.43
N ILE A 80 -3.86 4.75 -1.13
CA ILE A 80 -4.57 3.93 -0.15
C ILE A 80 -3.64 3.71 1.04
N TYR A 81 -4.06 4.17 2.22
CA TYR A 81 -3.33 3.90 3.45
C TYR A 81 -3.65 2.52 4.00
N ILE A 82 -2.63 1.86 4.54
CA ILE A 82 -2.73 0.56 5.18
C ILE A 82 -1.99 0.61 6.52
N GLU A 83 -2.50 -0.10 7.51
CA GLU A 83 -1.96 -0.10 8.88
C GLU A 83 -1.82 -1.54 9.39
N THR A 84 -1.11 -1.68 10.50
CA THR A 84 -1.17 -2.87 11.36
C THR A 84 -2.54 -2.98 12.01
N GLY A 85 -3.35 -3.96 11.58
CA GLY A 85 -4.78 -4.11 11.93
C GLY A 85 -5.61 -4.57 10.75
#